data_AF-A0A1I0ACI2-F1
#
_entry.id   AF-A0A1I0ACI2-F1
#
_cell.length_a   1.000
_cell.length_b   1.000
_cell.length_c   1.000
_cell.angle_alpha   90.00
_cell.angle_beta   90.00
_cell.angle_gamma   90.00
#
_symmetry.space_group_name_H-M   'P 1'
#
loop_
_entity.id
_entity.type
_entity.pdbx_description
1 polymer ?
#
loop_
_entity_poly.entity_id
_entity_poly.type
_entity_poly.pdbx_seq_one_letter_code
_entity_poly.pdbx_strand_id
1 'polypeptide(L)'
;MEENKVKTTIDIPDNIDLPESVNRYETANGTLYVAKEISSIVLTDEISDYIMQILMQDSNVDHAFFKASEYFEGKHSKEEVYKSFVRLIGQMNIEQFSPKTQIYSPSFENIEKGLHIYLTKTCNLRCIHCYNDADNQRYDEISYEQLKKVVDFFAPHVINYSFSGGEPMASPCFFQLADYIKSTYPDKTLTLYSNGTLIQSQEVANHISELFSEVQISIDGASAEIVNRVRGDNAFARIIRGLKYLVHTDKKIEELAISICLFKFNIDDLHDNLCDLLETIDPEKRIKSIRFSNIEEEGRGTQNMQYEKNNENFKKIVYLQRKINFSGRRIWERYQEQVLRNHFCFNKGFQRRVSKTCSFGQTLALDSNGDIYPCAIKKSDINMGNFFDESFQKGLLETWKKYFYDHTVDKMEKCSDCDIKHYCCAGCRIKNRKITGHYNVAPCDEAFKTKMLEKIAHDLIVNYSNTSRQILKLESTL
;
A
#
# COMPACT_ATOMS: atom_id res chain seq x y z
N MET A 1 -24.16 16.68 -23.10
CA MET A 1 -23.77 18.09 -22.86
C MET A 1 -24.55 18.57 -21.65
N GLU A 2 -23.95 18.43 -20.48
CA GLU A 2 -24.05 19.39 -19.38
C GLU A 2 -22.73 19.20 -18.62
N GLU A 3 -21.79 20.09 -18.92
CA GLU A 3 -20.49 20.13 -18.25
C GLU A 3 -20.74 20.48 -16.79
N ASN A 4 -20.51 19.52 -15.90
CA ASN A 4 -20.35 19.79 -14.48
C ASN A 4 -19.13 20.70 -14.28
N LYS A 5 -19.35 22.02 -14.36
CA LYS A 5 -18.41 23.03 -13.89
C LYS A 5 -18.18 22.77 -12.40
N VAL A 6 -17.04 22.18 -12.08
CA VAL A 6 -16.54 22.07 -10.72
C VAL A 6 -16.44 23.48 -10.15
N LYS A 7 -17.29 23.82 -9.17
CA LYS A 7 -17.18 25.07 -8.40
C LYS A 7 -15.77 25.13 -7.78
N THR A 8 -15.00 26.15 -8.14
CA THR A 8 -13.60 26.37 -7.72
C THR A 8 -13.47 27.25 -6.48
N THR A 9 -14.51 27.38 -5.65
CA THR A 9 -14.48 28.18 -4.41
C THR A 9 -14.65 27.25 -3.21
N ILE A 10 -13.67 27.21 -2.31
CA ILE A 10 -13.88 26.63 -0.97
C ILE A 10 -14.92 27.50 -0.29
N ASP A 11 -16.02 26.88 0.12
CA ASP A 11 -17.01 27.52 0.98
C ASP A 11 -16.41 27.59 2.39
N ILE A 12 -16.01 28.79 2.82
CA ILE A 12 -15.46 29.03 4.14
C ILE A 12 -16.66 29.37 5.04
N PRO A 13 -17.05 28.50 5.97
CA PRO A 13 -18.20 28.78 6.83
C PRO A 13 -17.86 29.89 7.83
N ASP A 14 -18.86 30.63 8.28
CA ASP A 14 -18.69 31.64 9.35
C ASP A 14 -18.22 31.01 10.67
N ASN A 15 -18.61 29.75 10.91
CA ASN A 15 -18.23 28.99 12.11
C ASN A 15 -17.79 27.56 11.75
N ILE A 16 -16.77 27.05 12.45
CA ILE A 16 -16.31 25.66 12.31
C ILE A 16 -16.61 24.88 13.57
N ASP A 17 -17.23 23.71 13.37
CA ASP A 17 -17.54 22.76 14.43
C ASP A 17 -16.39 21.76 14.57
N LEU A 18 -15.61 21.88 15.65
CA LEU A 18 -14.45 21.03 15.93
C LEU A 18 -14.78 19.90 16.92
N PRO A 19 -14.09 18.75 16.84
CA PRO A 19 -14.27 17.68 17.80
C PRO A 19 -13.92 18.12 19.23
N GLU A 20 -14.68 17.65 20.22
CA GLU A 20 -14.49 18.04 21.64
C GLU A 20 -13.15 17.56 22.22
N SER A 21 -12.67 16.39 21.80
CA SER A 21 -11.43 15.78 22.28
C SER A 21 -10.41 15.66 21.15
N VAL A 22 -9.41 16.54 21.18
CA VAL A 22 -8.34 16.62 20.20
C VAL A 22 -6.99 16.61 20.91
N ASN A 23 -6.15 15.62 20.58
CA ASN A 23 -4.78 15.58 21.05
C ASN A 23 -3.89 16.40 20.11
N ARG A 24 -2.98 17.20 20.68
CA ARG A 24 -2.01 18.01 19.95
C ARG A 24 -0.61 17.40 20.11
N TYR A 25 0.09 17.16 19.01
CA TYR A 25 1.45 16.61 18.98
C TYR A 25 2.38 17.45 18.12
N GLU A 26 3.51 17.85 18.68
CA GLU A 26 4.57 18.54 17.93
C GLU A 26 5.40 17.53 17.16
N THR A 27 5.70 17.85 15.90
CA THR A 27 6.53 17.03 15.01
C THR A 27 7.57 17.91 14.30
N ALA A 28 8.57 17.31 13.68
CA ALA A 28 9.56 18.02 12.86
C ALA A 28 8.94 18.75 11.65
N ASN A 29 7.70 18.39 11.27
CA ASN A 29 7.01 18.82 10.07
C ASN A 29 5.76 19.69 10.36
N GLY A 30 5.60 20.15 11.60
CA GLY A 30 4.43 20.93 12.06
C GLY A 30 3.72 20.27 13.24
N THR A 31 2.48 20.70 13.51
CA THR A 31 1.69 20.17 14.63
C THR A 31 0.57 19.27 14.14
N LEU A 32 0.45 18.07 14.71
CA LEU A 32 -0.67 17.16 14.46
C LEU A 32 -1.79 17.36 15.49
N TYR A 33 -3.00 17.53 14.98
CA TYR A 33 -4.25 17.51 15.74
C TYR A 33 -4.98 16.19 15.45
N VAL A 34 -5.18 15.37 16.48
CA VAL A 34 -5.74 14.01 16.36
C VAL A 34 -7.06 13.93 17.11
N ALA A 35 -8.15 13.71 16.37
CA ALA A 35 -9.48 13.49 16.93
C ALA A 35 -9.82 12.00 16.94
N LYS A 36 -9.58 11.35 18.09
CA LYS A 36 -9.75 9.89 18.28
C LYS A 36 -11.15 9.40 17.90
N GLU A 37 -12.18 10.10 18.39
CA GLU A 37 -13.59 9.66 18.28
C GLU A 37 -14.11 9.60 16.84
N ILE A 38 -13.50 10.36 15.94
CA ILE A 38 -13.85 10.39 14.52
C ILE A 38 -12.74 9.85 13.61
N SER A 39 -11.64 9.39 14.20
CA SER A 39 -10.45 8.89 13.50
C SER A 39 -9.92 9.87 12.45
N SER A 40 -9.90 11.17 12.77
CA SER A 40 -9.48 12.24 11.85
C SER A 40 -8.22 12.94 12.36
N ILE A 41 -7.34 13.34 11.45
CA ILE A 41 -6.07 14.01 11.77
C ILE A 41 -5.89 15.23 10.85
N VAL A 42 -5.42 16.33 11.42
CA VAL A 42 -5.01 17.54 10.69
C VAL A 42 -3.56 17.84 11.04
N LEU A 43 -2.78 18.30 10.06
CA LEU A 43 -1.39 18.74 10.22
C LEU A 43 -1.32 20.23 9.94
N THR A 44 -0.79 21.01 10.86
CA THR A 44 -0.73 22.45 10.76
C THR A 44 0.72 22.95 10.67
N ASP A 45 0.94 23.97 9.84
CA ASP A 45 2.14 24.82 9.95
C ASP A 45 2.03 25.77 11.15
N GLU A 46 3.04 26.62 11.38
CA GLU A 46 3.05 27.58 12.50
C GLU A 46 1.82 28.50 12.52
N ILE A 47 1.43 29.03 11.36
CA ILE A 47 0.28 29.94 11.24
C ILE A 47 -1.02 29.18 11.50
N SER A 48 -1.18 28.02 10.87
CA SER A 48 -2.39 27.20 10.98
C SER A 48 -2.54 26.62 12.38
N ASP A 49 -1.44 26.34 13.10
CA ASP A 49 -1.46 25.91 14.51
C ASP A 49 -2.03 27.02 15.40
N TYR A 50 -1.60 28.27 15.19
CA TYR A 50 -2.15 29.43 15.91
C TYR A 50 -3.65 29.61 15.63
N ILE A 51 -4.05 29.52 14.36
CA ILE A 51 -5.47 29.61 13.96
C ILE A 51 -6.27 28.48 14.61
N MET A 52 -5.76 27.24 14.57
CA MET A 52 -6.41 26.08 15.16
C MET A 52 -6.61 26.23 16.67
N GLN A 53 -5.62 26.78 17.38
CA GLN A 53 -5.75 27.06 18.82
C GLN A 53 -6.87 28.06 19.13
N ILE A 54 -7.08 29.07 18.27
CA ILE A 54 -8.20 30.01 18.42
C ILE A 54 -9.52 29.29 18.11
N LEU A 55 -9.59 28.54 17.01
CA LEU A 55 -10.80 27.82 16.60
C LEU A 55 -11.27 26.79 17.64
N MET A 56 -10.35 26.21 18.41
CA MET A 56 -10.68 25.31 19.53
C MET A 56 -11.33 26.03 20.72
N GLN A 57 -11.25 27.36 20.80
CA GLN A 57 -11.84 28.19 21.87
C GLN A 57 -13.05 29.00 21.37
N ASP A 58 -13.00 29.43 20.12
CA ASP A 58 -14.03 30.21 19.44
C ASP A 58 -14.18 29.71 18.01
N SER A 59 -15.35 29.16 17.69
CA SER A 59 -15.62 28.58 16.36
C SER A 59 -15.69 29.62 15.25
N ASN A 60 -15.69 30.92 15.57
CA ASN A 60 -15.77 31.99 14.59
C ASN A 60 -14.50 32.09 13.73
N VAL A 61 -14.69 31.87 12.43
CA VAL A 61 -13.60 31.74 11.47
C VAL A 61 -12.94 33.07 11.14
N ASP A 62 -13.73 34.12 10.97
CA ASP A 62 -13.23 35.48 10.71
C ASP A 62 -12.42 36.02 11.89
N HIS A 63 -12.88 35.74 13.12
CA HIS A 63 -12.17 36.12 14.32
C HIS A 63 -10.80 35.43 14.41
N ALA A 64 -10.74 34.12 14.14
CA ALA A 64 -9.48 33.37 14.12
C ALA A 64 -8.51 33.91 13.05
N PHE A 65 -9.01 34.19 11.84
CA PHE A 65 -8.20 34.75 10.76
C PHE A 65 -7.67 36.16 11.08
N PHE A 66 -8.52 37.03 11.65
CA PHE A 66 -8.14 38.39 12.03
C PHE A 66 -7.07 38.37 13.13
N LYS A 67 -7.25 37.57 14.17
CA LYS A 67 -6.27 37.40 15.25
C LYS A 67 -4.93 36.88 14.75
N ALA A 68 -4.94 35.90 13.84
CA ALA A 68 -3.72 35.41 13.21
C ALA A 68 -3.02 36.50 12.37
N SER A 69 -3.80 37.30 11.64
CA SER A 69 -3.27 38.42 10.85
C SER A 69 -2.60 39.49 11.71
N GLU A 70 -3.15 39.80 12.89
CA GLU A 70 -2.53 40.70 13.87
C GLU A 70 -1.28 40.08 14.50
N TYR A 71 -1.35 38.82 14.92
CA TYR A 71 -0.26 38.15 15.63
C TYR A 71 1.01 37.99 14.78
N PHE A 72 0.85 37.70 13.49
CA PHE A 72 1.96 37.50 12.56
C PHE A 72 2.35 38.77 11.79
N GLU A 73 1.78 39.94 12.13
CA GLU A 73 2.15 41.21 11.51
C GLU A 73 3.66 41.46 11.65
N GLY A 74 4.32 41.79 10.53
CA GLY A 74 5.76 42.00 10.48
C GLY A 74 6.62 40.72 10.43
N LYS A 75 6.04 39.53 10.62
CA LYS A 75 6.72 38.24 10.46
C LYS A 75 6.33 37.50 9.18
N HIS A 76 5.04 37.55 8.83
CA HIS A 76 4.49 36.98 7.59
C HIS A 76 3.67 38.03 6.84
N SER A 77 3.61 37.89 5.52
CA SER A 77 2.70 38.66 4.69
C SER A 77 1.25 38.21 4.93
N LYS A 78 0.29 39.12 4.69
CA LYS A 78 -1.14 38.79 4.75
C LYS A 78 -1.52 37.64 3.79
N GLU A 79 -0.82 37.55 2.66
CA GLU A 79 -1.02 36.48 1.68
C GLU A 79 -0.59 35.11 2.23
N GLU A 80 0.53 35.02 2.93
CA GLU A 80 0.98 33.78 3.58
C GLU A 80 -0.01 33.34 4.66
N VAL A 81 -0.47 34.26 5.50
CA VAL A 81 -1.47 33.96 6.54
C VAL A 81 -2.75 33.42 5.91
N TYR A 82 -3.22 34.06 4.84
CA TYR A 82 -4.41 33.62 4.10
C TYR A 82 -4.22 32.24 3.46
N LYS A 83 -3.06 31.96 2.86
CA LYS A 83 -2.78 30.64 2.26
C LYS A 83 -2.78 29.53 3.30
N SER A 84 -2.13 29.74 4.46
CA SER A 84 -2.14 28.77 5.56
C SER A 84 -3.55 28.55 6.11
N PHE A 85 -4.33 29.62 6.26
CA PHE A 85 -5.73 29.54 6.65
C PHE A 85 -6.58 28.70 5.68
N VAL A 86 -6.53 28.99 4.37
CA VAL A 86 -7.28 28.23 3.35
C VAL A 86 -6.84 26.77 3.31
N ARG A 87 -5.54 26.49 3.49
CA ARG A 87 -5.01 25.12 3.58
C ARG A 87 -5.59 24.37 4.78
N LEU A 88 -5.65 25.01 5.94
CA LEU A 88 -6.24 24.42 7.14
C LEU A 88 -7.70 24.03 6.91
N ILE A 89 -8.53 24.95 6.38
CA ILE A 89 -9.95 24.68 6.13
C ILE A 89 -10.12 23.59 5.07
N GLY A 90 -9.35 23.65 3.98
CA GLY A 90 -9.36 22.62 2.95
C GLY A 90 -8.99 21.25 3.50
N GLN A 91 -8.00 21.18 4.38
CA GLN A 91 -7.58 19.96 5.04
C GLN A 91 -8.66 19.41 5.97
N MET A 92 -9.25 20.25 6.82
CA MET A 92 -10.36 19.86 7.69
C MET A 92 -11.53 19.30 6.88
N ASN A 93 -11.86 19.88 5.73
CA ASN A 93 -12.91 19.39 4.86
C ASN A 93 -12.56 18.02 4.24
N ILE A 94 -11.32 17.86 3.75
CA ILE A 94 -10.85 16.59 3.15
C ILE A 94 -10.86 15.46 4.19
N GLU A 95 -10.36 15.73 5.39
CA GLU A 95 -10.30 14.75 6.49
C GLU A 95 -11.62 14.63 7.25
N GLN A 96 -12.59 15.51 6.93
CA GLN A 96 -13.82 15.78 7.66
C GLN A 96 -13.55 15.83 9.18
N PHE A 97 -12.70 16.76 9.58
CA PHE A 97 -12.32 17.02 10.96
C PHE A 97 -13.45 17.77 11.67
N SER A 98 -14.54 17.05 11.93
CA SER A 98 -15.81 17.59 12.44
C SER A 98 -16.50 16.54 13.32
N PRO A 99 -17.18 16.92 14.41
CA PRO A 99 -17.86 15.98 15.29
C PRO A 99 -19.00 15.22 14.60
N LYS A 100 -19.50 15.72 13.47
CA LYS A 100 -20.55 15.06 12.65
C LYS A 100 -20.02 13.88 11.84
N THR A 101 -18.71 13.67 11.82
CA THR A 101 -18.07 12.62 11.05
C THR A 101 -18.40 11.24 11.58
N GLN A 102 -19.02 10.42 10.73
CA GLN A 102 -19.23 9.01 11.02
C GLN A 102 -18.01 8.19 10.61
N ILE A 103 -17.54 7.35 11.53
CA ILE A 103 -16.56 6.32 11.24
C ILE A 103 -17.24 5.21 10.43
N TYR A 104 -16.85 5.07 9.17
CA TYR A 104 -17.22 3.90 8.39
C TYR A 104 -16.34 2.71 8.81
N SER A 105 -16.96 1.63 9.27
CA SER A 105 -16.28 0.37 9.59
C SER A 105 -16.99 -0.76 8.87
N PRO A 106 -16.49 -1.22 7.71
CA PRO A 106 -17.19 -2.24 6.95
C PRO A 106 -17.20 -3.59 7.69
N SER A 107 -18.33 -4.29 7.63
CA SER A 107 -18.44 -5.66 8.17
C SER A 107 -17.72 -6.66 7.27
N PHE A 108 -17.46 -7.85 7.78
CA PHE A 108 -16.89 -8.95 7.00
C PHE A 108 -17.66 -9.16 5.69
N GLU A 109 -18.98 -9.06 5.69
CA GLU A 109 -19.80 -9.27 4.50
C GLU A 109 -19.58 -8.18 3.43
N ASN A 110 -19.33 -6.94 3.87
CA ASN A 110 -19.31 -5.74 3.03
C ASN A 110 -17.91 -5.26 2.64
N ILE A 111 -16.85 -5.96 3.06
CA ILE A 111 -15.48 -5.69 2.57
C ILE A 111 -15.17 -6.45 1.28
N GLU A 112 -14.37 -5.82 0.44
CA GLU A 112 -13.66 -6.52 -0.64
C GLU A 112 -12.68 -7.54 -0.02
N LYS A 113 -12.81 -8.79 -0.43
CA LYS A 113 -11.95 -9.90 0.01
C LYS A 113 -11.13 -10.42 -1.15
N GLY A 114 -9.95 -10.94 -0.82
CA GLY A 114 -9.04 -11.53 -1.78
C GLY A 114 -8.69 -12.98 -1.46
N LEU A 115 -8.26 -13.71 -2.50
CA LEU A 115 -7.56 -14.99 -2.37
C LEU A 115 -6.19 -14.90 -3.06
N HIS A 116 -5.13 -15.04 -2.29
CA HIS A 116 -3.76 -15.06 -2.78
C HIS A 116 -3.32 -16.51 -3.02
N ILE A 117 -3.15 -16.88 -4.28
CA ILE A 117 -2.85 -18.25 -4.70
C ILE A 117 -1.36 -18.37 -4.98
N TYR A 118 -0.66 -19.14 -4.15
CA TYR A 118 0.65 -19.68 -4.51
C TYR A 118 0.44 -20.87 -5.43
N LEU A 119 0.48 -20.63 -6.74
CA LEU A 119 0.15 -21.66 -7.74
C LEU A 119 1.14 -22.81 -7.77
N THR A 120 2.39 -22.53 -7.44
CA THR A 120 3.46 -23.51 -7.40
C THR A 120 4.59 -23.02 -6.51
N LYS A 121 5.39 -23.92 -5.92
CA LYS A 121 6.68 -23.63 -5.32
C LYS A 121 7.82 -23.68 -6.37
N THR A 122 7.55 -24.21 -7.55
CA THR A 122 8.49 -24.23 -8.68
C THR A 122 8.83 -22.80 -9.12
N CYS A 123 10.11 -22.51 -9.33
CA CYS A 123 10.59 -21.25 -9.88
C CYS A 123 11.78 -21.47 -10.80
N ASN A 124 11.79 -20.76 -11.94
CA ASN A 124 12.90 -20.81 -12.88
C ASN A 124 14.12 -19.96 -12.45
N LEU A 125 14.12 -19.42 -11.22
CA LEU A 125 15.18 -18.64 -10.60
C LEU A 125 15.41 -19.14 -9.16
N ARG A 126 16.53 -18.76 -8.56
CA ARG A 126 16.87 -19.10 -7.16
C ARG A 126 17.40 -17.89 -6.41
N CYS A 127 16.56 -16.86 -6.29
CA CYS A 127 16.94 -15.58 -5.72
C CYS A 127 17.45 -15.73 -4.26
N ILE A 128 18.44 -14.91 -3.88
CA ILE A 128 19.06 -14.96 -2.55
C ILE A 128 18.10 -14.56 -1.42
N HIS A 129 17.09 -13.75 -1.71
CA HIS A 129 16.13 -13.22 -0.72
C HIS A 129 14.81 -13.97 -0.66
N CYS A 130 14.67 -15.04 -1.44
CA CYS A 130 13.37 -15.69 -1.67
C CYS A 130 12.78 -16.23 -0.36
N TYR A 131 11.71 -15.60 0.10
CA TYR A 131 10.98 -15.99 1.30
C TYR A 131 10.24 -17.32 1.15
N ASN A 132 9.82 -17.67 -0.07
CA ASN A 132 9.14 -18.93 -0.38
C ASN A 132 10.11 -20.12 -0.54
N ASP A 133 11.42 -19.85 -0.45
CA ASP A 133 12.50 -20.83 -0.69
C ASP A 133 12.28 -21.65 -1.99
N ALA A 134 11.74 -20.98 -3.01
CA ALA A 134 11.38 -21.60 -4.29
C ALA A 134 12.64 -21.94 -5.11
N ASP A 135 12.56 -22.97 -5.94
CA ASP A 135 13.65 -23.40 -6.81
C ASP A 135 13.12 -24.16 -8.03
N ASN A 136 14.04 -24.58 -8.90
CA ASN A 136 13.71 -25.26 -10.15
C ASN A 136 13.49 -26.76 -9.95
N GLN A 137 12.76 -27.14 -8.90
CA GLN A 137 12.33 -28.50 -8.65
C GLN A 137 10.84 -28.64 -8.92
N ARG A 138 10.43 -29.86 -9.27
CA ARG A 138 9.01 -30.21 -9.35
C ARG A 138 8.52 -30.64 -7.98
N TYR A 139 7.39 -30.08 -7.57
CA TYR A 139 6.72 -30.41 -6.33
C TYR A 139 5.45 -31.22 -6.61
N ASP A 140 4.96 -31.93 -5.58
CA ASP A 140 3.64 -32.54 -5.63
C ASP A 140 2.63 -31.48 -5.18
N GLU A 141 1.79 -31.05 -6.13
CA GLU A 141 0.97 -29.85 -6.02
C GLU A 141 -0.45 -30.14 -6.49
N ILE A 142 -1.40 -29.36 -6.00
CA ILE A 142 -2.82 -29.54 -6.31
C ILE A 142 -3.07 -29.39 -7.82
N SER A 143 -3.85 -30.32 -8.36
CA SER A 143 -4.20 -30.36 -9.78
C SER A 143 -5.05 -29.16 -10.22
N TYR A 144 -5.14 -28.94 -11.54
CA TYR A 144 -6.06 -27.95 -12.11
C TYR A 144 -7.51 -28.13 -11.64
N GLU A 145 -8.02 -29.37 -11.62
CA GLU A 145 -9.39 -29.66 -11.16
C GLU A 145 -9.58 -29.33 -9.67
N GLN A 146 -8.55 -29.51 -8.85
CA GLN A 146 -8.55 -29.11 -7.46
C GLN A 146 -8.52 -27.58 -7.30
N LEU A 147 -7.69 -26.88 -8.08
CA LEU A 147 -7.67 -25.41 -8.11
C LEU A 147 -9.02 -24.82 -8.51
N LYS A 148 -9.68 -25.42 -9.50
CA LYS A 148 -11.03 -25.05 -9.93
C LYS A 148 -12.03 -25.16 -8.78
N LYS A 149 -12.04 -26.29 -8.06
CA LYS A 149 -12.89 -26.47 -6.87
C LYS A 149 -12.67 -25.38 -5.81
N VAL A 150 -11.41 -24.99 -5.58
CA VAL A 150 -11.07 -23.90 -4.65
C VAL A 150 -11.65 -22.57 -5.15
N VAL A 151 -11.40 -22.23 -6.41
CA VAL A 151 -11.92 -21.00 -7.02
C VAL A 151 -13.44 -20.93 -6.92
N ASP A 152 -14.14 -22.00 -7.28
CA ASP A 152 -15.60 -22.07 -7.27
C ASP A 152 -16.17 -21.88 -5.86
N PHE A 153 -15.50 -22.43 -4.84
CA PHE A 153 -15.87 -22.23 -3.44
C PHE A 153 -15.73 -20.76 -3.00
N PHE A 154 -14.64 -20.11 -3.38
CA PHE A 154 -14.36 -18.73 -2.96
C PHE A 154 -15.07 -17.67 -3.81
N ALA A 155 -15.47 -17.98 -5.04
CA ALA A 155 -16.03 -17.01 -6.00
C ALA A 155 -17.21 -16.16 -5.48
N PRO A 156 -18.14 -16.69 -4.65
CA PRO A 156 -19.21 -15.88 -4.06
C PRO A 156 -18.72 -14.86 -3.01
N HIS A 157 -17.51 -15.04 -2.48
CA HIS A 157 -17.01 -14.31 -1.32
C HIS A 157 -15.82 -13.39 -1.62
N VAL A 158 -15.06 -13.66 -2.70
CA VAL A 158 -13.88 -12.88 -3.10
C VAL A 158 -14.12 -12.11 -4.40
N ILE A 159 -13.43 -10.97 -4.52
CA ILE A 159 -13.43 -10.13 -5.73
C ILE A 159 -12.06 -10.14 -6.41
N ASN A 160 -10.98 -10.28 -5.64
CA ASN A 160 -9.62 -10.28 -6.16
C ASN A 160 -8.97 -11.66 -6.00
N TYR A 161 -8.39 -12.17 -7.07
CA TYR A 161 -7.46 -13.30 -7.02
C TYR A 161 -6.06 -12.82 -7.38
N SER A 162 -5.10 -13.15 -6.54
CA SER A 162 -3.70 -12.81 -6.76
C SER A 162 -2.91 -14.08 -7.05
N PHE A 163 -2.13 -14.09 -8.12
CA PHE A 163 -1.35 -15.24 -8.56
C PHE A 163 0.12 -15.00 -8.20
N SER A 164 0.69 -15.90 -7.41
CA SER A 164 2.04 -15.87 -6.88
C SER A 164 2.59 -17.30 -6.80
N GLY A 165 3.68 -17.52 -6.06
CA GLY A 165 4.32 -18.83 -5.96
C GLY A 165 5.81 -18.76 -5.69
N GLY A 166 6.52 -19.74 -6.24
CA GLY A 166 7.83 -19.53 -6.83
C GLY A 166 7.70 -18.59 -8.02
N GLU A 167 7.45 -19.12 -9.22
CA GLU A 167 7.01 -18.33 -10.38
C GLU A 167 5.66 -18.87 -10.88
N PRO A 168 4.56 -18.11 -10.79
CA PRO A 168 3.24 -18.60 -11.19
C PRO A 168 3.21 -19.04 -12.66
N MET A 169 3.90 -18.34 -13.57
CA MET A 169 3.98 -18.71 -14.99
C MET A 169 4.75 -20.01 -15.25
N ALA A 170 5.47 -20.56 -14.26
CA ALA A 170 6.09 -21.88 -14.36
C ALA A 170 5.10 -23.02 -14.09
N SER A 171 3.93 -22.71 -13.50
CA SER A 171 2.87 -23.69 -13.31
C SER A 171 2.15 -23.97 -14.64
N PRO A 172 1.94 -25.26 -15.01
CA PRO A 172 1.15 -25.59 -16.20
C PRO A 172 -0.32 -25.14 -16.07
N CYS A 173 -0.80 -24.90 -14.85
CA CYS A 173 -2.16 -24.46 -14.57
C CYS A 173 -2.34 -22.93 -14.71
N PHE A 174 -1.27 -22.16 -14.95
CA PHE A 174 -1.29 -20.69 -14.85
C PHE A 174 -2.36 -20.03 -15.75
N PHE A 175 -2.19 -20.14 -17.07
CA PHE A 175 -3.13 -19.53 -18.02
C PHE A 175 -4.49 -20.21 -17.94
N GLN A 176 -4.50 -21.53 -17.84
CA GLN A 176 -5.74 -22.31 -17.76
C GLN A 176 -6.65 -21.85 -16.61
N LEU A 177 -6.09 -21.60 -15.41
CA LEU A 177 -6.85 -21.11 -14.27
C LEU A 177 -7.27 -19.65 -14.42
N ALA A 178 -6.37 -18.78 -14.92
CA ALA A 178 -6.69 -17.37 -15.13
C ALA A 178 -7.81 -17.18 -16.16
N ASP A 179 -7.74 -17.91 -17.28
CA ASP A 179 -8.77 -17.95 -18.31
C ASP A 179 -10.09 -18.45 -17.72
N TYR A 180 -10.06 -19.55 -16.95
CA TYR A 180 -11.23 -20.10 -16.29
C TYR A 180 -11.92 -19.08 -15.37
N ILE A 181 -11.16 -18.37 -14.54
CA ILE A 181 -11.71 -17.34 -13.64
C ILE A 181 -12.35 -16.23 -14.46
N LYS A 182 -11.66 -15.71 -15.49
CA LYS A 182 -12.19 -14.59 -16.30
C LYS A 182 -13.39 -14.99 -17.16
N SER A 183 -13.46 -16.22 -17.66
CA SER A 183 -14.59 -16.70 -18.46
C SER A 183 -15.81 -17.02 -17.60
N THR A 184 -15.61 -17.56 -16.40
CA THR A 184 -16.70 -18.04 -15.53
C THR A 184 -17.19 -16.95 -14.59
N TYR A 185 -16.29 -16.08 -14.13
CA TYR A 185 -16.55 -15.02 -13.16
C TYR A 185 -15.97 -13.68 -13.68
N PRO A 186 -16.60 -13.07 -14.71
CA PRO A 186 -16.05 -11.91 -15.41
C PRO A 186 -15.89 -10.67 -14.51
N ASP A 187 -16.65 -10.58 -13.42
CA ASP A 187 -16.58 -9.53 -12.39
C ASP A 187 -15.31 -9.59 -11.52
N LYS A 188 -14.58 -10.72 -11.54
CA LYS A 188 -13.37 -10.89 -10.73
C LYS A 188 -12.17 -10.18 -11.33
N THR A 189 -11.33 -9.67 -10.45
CA THR A 189 -10.06 -9.03 -10.79
C THR A 189 -8.91 -9.98 -10.52
N LEU A 190 -7.92 -9.97 -11.42
CA LEU A 190 -6.72 -10.78 -11.30
C LEU A 190 -5.48 -9.90 -11.13
N THR A 191 -4.62 -10.28 -10.20
CA THR A 191 -3.31 -9.67 -9.95
C THR A 191 -2.20 -10.69 -10.19
N LEU A 192 -1.18 -10.33 -10.98
CA LEU A 192 -0.02 -11.19 -11.26
C LEU A 192 1.22 -10.68 -10.53
N TYR A 193 1.81 -11.52 -9.69
CA TYR A 193 3.16 -11.32 -9.15
C TYR A 193 4.14 -12.24 -9.89
N SER A 194 5.05 -11.68 -10.67
CA SER A 194 5.98 -12.47 -11.49
C SER A 194 7.41 -11.94 -11.42
N ASN A 195 8.37 -12.82 -11.66
CA ASN A 195 9.74 -12.45 -11.97
C ASN A 195 9.88 -11.93 -13.41
N GLY A 196 8.85 -12.04 -14.27
CA GLY A 196 8.81 -11.48 -15.63
C GLY A 196 9.68 -12.20 -16.67
N THR A 197 10.52 -13.15 -16.26
CA THR A 197 11.50 -13.79 -17.16
C THR A 197 10.90 -14.81 -18.13
N LEU A 198 9.66 -15.23 -17.89
CA LEU A 198 8.87 -16.13 -18.74
C LEU A 198 7.92 -15.38 -19.69
N ILE A 199 7.91 -14.06 -19.64
CA ILE A 199 7.24 -13.22 -20.65
C ILE A 199 8.20 -13.09 -21.83
N GLN A 200 8.08 -14.03 -22.77
CA GLN A 200 9.06 -14.23 -23.84
C GLN A 200 8.64 -13.66 -25.20
N SER A 201 7.38 -13.29 -25.35
CA SER A 201 6.83 -12.73 -26.60
C SER A 201 5.74 -11.70 -26.33
N GLN A 202 5.40 -10.93 -27.37
CA GLN A 202 4.33 -9.94 -27.30
C GLN A 202 2.96 -10.60 -27.12
N GLU A 203 2.74 -11.78 -27.71
CA GLU A 203 1.50 -12.55 -27.58
C GLU A 203 1.25 -12.94 -26.12
N VAL A 204 2.29 -13.38 -25.40
CA VAL A 204 2.20 -13.70 -23.97
C VAL A 204 1.84 -12.46 -23.14
N ALA A 205 2.49 -11.32 -23.42
CA ALA A 205 2.18 -10.07 -22.72
C ALA A 205 0.76 -9.57 -23.01
N ASN A 206 0.28 -9.70 -24.25
CA ASN A 206 -1.08 -9.35 -24.64
C ASN A 206 -2.10 -10.23 -23.90
N HIS A 207 -1.90 -11.55 -23.87
CA HIS A 207 -2.76 -12.48 -23.12
C HIS A 207 -2.81 -12.12 -21.63
N ILE A 208 -1.66 -11.78 -21.03
CA ILE A 208 -1.61 -11.28 -19.65
C ILE A 208 -2.45 -9.99 -19.50
N SER A 209 -2.34 -9.04 -20.43
CA SER A 209 -3.06 -7.76 -20.35
C SER A 209 -4.58 -7.89 -20.49
N GLU A 210 -5.06 -8.95 -21.15
CA GLU A 210 -6.48 -9.26 -21.25
C GLU A 210 -7.05 -9.75 -19.93
N LEU A 211 -6.29 -10.57 -19.21
CA LEU A 211 -6.71 -11.27 -18.00
C LEU A 211 -6.46 -10.49 -16.70
N PHE A 212 -5.31 -9.83 -16.58
CA PHE A 212 -4.82 -9.24 -15.35
C PHE A 212 -4.97 -7.72 -15.35
N SER A 213 -5.70 -7.18 -14.37
CA SER A 213 -5.82 -5.74 -14.16
C SER A 213 -4.57 -5.17 -13.49
N GLU A 214 -3.88 -5.97 -12.68
CA GLU A 214 -2.63 -5.60 -12.04
C GLU A 214 -1.52 -6.62 -12.35
N VAL A 215 -0.34 -6.12 -12.73
CA VAL A 215 0.86 -6.94 -12.96
C VAL A 215 2.03 -6.28 -12.25
N GLN A 216 2.69 -7.03 -11.38
CA GLN A 216 3.89 -6.60 -10.67
C GLN A 216 5.09 -7.46 -11.08
N ILE A 217 6.08 -6.82 -11.69
CA ILE A 217 7.34 -7.47 -12.09
C ILE A 217 8.43 -7.17 -11.08
N SER A 218 9.10 -8.21 -10.62
CA SER A 218 10.13 -8.06 -9.60
C SER A 218 11.51 -7.83 -10.22
N ILE A 219 12.15 -6.69 -9.91
CA ILE A 219 13.46 -6.27 -10.43
C ILE A 219 14.23 -5.53 -9.32
N ASP A 220 15.29 -6.14 -8.78
CA ASP A 220 15.94 -5.64 -7.54
C ASP A 220 17.09 -4.65 -7.81
N GLY A 221 17.16 -4.05 -8.98
CA GLY A 221 18.25 -3.16 -9.39
C GLY A 221 17.98 -2.55 -10.77
N ALA A 222 18.77 -1.54 -11.11
CA ALA A 222 18.75 -0.87 -12.41
C ALA A 222 19.85 -1.38 -13.36
N SER A 223 20.82 -2.16 -12.86
CA SER A 223 21.89 -2.76 -13.67
C SER A 223 21.85 -4.29 -13.70
N ALA A 224 22.48 -4.84 -14.75
CA ALA A 224 22.64 -6.29 -14.90
C ALA A 224 23.45 -6.90 -13.76
N GLU A 225 24.50 -6.22 -13.28
CA GLU A 225 25.32 -6.67 -12.17
C GLU A 225 24.47 -6.92 -10.91
N ILE A 226 23.71 -5.91 -10.48
CA ILE A 226 22.89 -6.00 -9.26
C ILE A 226 21.78 -7.03 -9.41
N VAL A 227 21.04 -7.00 -10.52
CA VAL A 227 19.91 -7.91 -10.70
C VAL A 227 20.38 -9.35 -10.82
N ASN A 228 21.47 -9.62 -11.55
CA ASN A 228 21.99 -10.97 -11.68
C ASN A 228 22.60 -11.47 -10.36
N ARG A 229 23.25 -10.61 -9.57
CA ARG A 229 23.71 -10.93 -8.21
C ARG A 229 22.57 -11.41 -7.32
N VAL A 230 21.40 -10.80 -7.42
CA VAL A 230 20.25 -11.11 -6.56
C VAL A 230 19.44 -12.30 -7.08
N ARG A 231 19.19 -12.34 -8.39
CA ARG A 231 18.21 -13.25 -9.03
C ARG A 231 18.82 -14.39 -9.83
N GLY A 232 20.13 -14.37 -10.04
CA GLY A 232 20.87 -15.34 -10.83
C GLY A 232 21.22 -14.83 -12.24
N ASP A 233 22.12 -15.55 -12.89
CA ASP A 233 22.69 -15.14 -14.17
C ASP A 233 21.64 -14.89 -15.25
N ASN A 234 21.87 -13.83 -16.03
CA ASN A 234 21.03 -13.42 -17.16
C ASN A 234 19.57 -13.07 -16.78
N ALA A 235 19.25 -12.92 -15.49
CA ALA A 235 17.92 -12.52 -15.03
C ALA A 235 17.57 -11.12 -15.56
N PHE A 236 18.50 -10.16 -15.49
CA PHE A 236 18.25 -8.78 -15.91
C PHE A 236 17.74 -8.70 -17.35
N ALA A 237 18.47 -9.28 -18.31
CA ALA A 237 18.09 -9.21 -19.72
C ALA A 237 16.70 -9.80 -19.98
N ARG A 238 16.37 -10.91 -19.30
CA ARG A 238 15.07 -11.58 -19.41
C ARG A 238 13.95 -10.75 -18.80
N ILE A 239 14.18 -10.12 -17.64
CA ILE A 239 13.22 -9.23 -16.97
C ILE A 239 12.94 -8.01 -17.85
N ILE A 240 14.00 -7.34 -18.34
CA ILE A 240 13.88 -6.15 -19.18
C ILE A 240 13.12 -6.47 -20.47
N ARG A 241 13.39 -7.63 -21.10
CA ARG A 241 12.60 -8.08 -22.25
C ARG A 241 11.12 -8.24 -21.90
N GLY A 242 10.79 -8.91 -20.79
CA GLY A 242 9.40 -9.08 -20.35
C GLY A 242 8.69 -7.76 -20.08
N LEU A 243 9.36 -6.82 -19.40
CA LEU A 243 8.86 -5.46 -19.16
C LEU A 243 8.61 -4.72 -20.47
N LYS A 244 9.52 -4.82 -21.45
CA LYS A 244 9.33 -4.20 -22.77
C LYS A 244 8.05 -4.73 -23.45
N TYR A 245 7.77 -6.03 -23.40
CA TYR A 245 6.51 -6.54 -23.95
C TYR A 245 5.28 -6.03 -23.20
N LEU A 246 5.34 -5.97 -21.86
CA LEU A 246 4.22 -5.50 -21.03
C LEU A 246 3.88 -4.02 -21.24
N VAL A 247 4.87 -3.16 -21.49
CA VAL A 247 4.61 -1.74 -21.78
C VAL A 247 4.15 -1.51 -23.23
N HIS A 248 4.27 -2.50 -24.11
CA HIS A 248 3.79 -2.42 -25.50
C HIS A 248 2.52 -3.26 -25.75
N THR A 249 1.80 -3.65 -24.70
CA THR A 249 0.56 -4.41 -24.87
C THR A 249 -0.54 -3.60 -25.56
N ASP A 250 -1.37 -4.29 -26.33
CA ASP A 250 -2.51 -3.70 -27.05
C ASP A 250 -3.54 -3.13 -26.07
N LYS A 251 -3.90 -3.93 -25.06
CA LYS A 251 -4.73 -3.50 -23.93
C LYS A 251 -3.83 -2.99 -22.80
N LYS A 252 -4.12 -1.79 -22.30
CA LYS A 252 -3.37 -1.22 -21.18
C LYS A 252 -3.71 -1.96 -19.88
N ILE A 253 -2.67 -2.45 -19.20
CA ILE A 253 -2.77 -2.95 -17.83
C ILE A 253 -3.10 -1.78 -16.89
N GLU A 254 -4.13 -1.93 -16.06
CA GLU A 254 -4.61 -0.85 -15.20
C GLU A 254 -3.59 -0.45 -14.14
N GLU A 255 -2.80 -1.40 -13.65
CA GLU A 255 -1.70 -1.16 -12.72
C GLU A 255 -0.51 -2.06 -13.11
N LEU A 256 0.38 -1.54 -13.95
CA LEU A 256 1.68 -2.16 -14.19
C LEU A 256 2.69 -1.61 -13.19
N ALA A 257 3.28 -2.48 -12.40
CA ALA A 257 4.18 -2.14 -11.31
C ALA A 257 5.53 -2.85 -11.45
N ILE A 258 6.58 -2.22 -10.94
CA ILE A 258 7.81 -2.93 -10.60
C ILE A 258 7.97 -3.02 -9.08
N SER A 259 8.53 -4.13 -8.61
CA SER A 259 8.82 -4.35 -7.18
C SER A 259 10.29 -4.64 -6.97
N ILE A 260 10.86 -3.98 -5.97
CA ILE A 260 12.30 -3.90 -5.71
C ILE A 260 12.52 -4.28 -4.25
N CYS A 261 13.16 -5.41 -4.00
CA CYS A 261 13.65 -5.71 -2.66
C CYS A 261 14.92 -4.89 -2.38
N LEU A 262 14.92 -4.13 -1.29
CA LEU A 262 16.03 -3.23 -0.95
C LEU A 262 17.14 -3.95 -0.18
N PHE A 263 18.36 -3.83 -0.71
CA PHE A 263 19.61 -4.31 -0.12
C PHE A 263 20.53 -3.13 0.20
N LYS A 264 21.51 -3.33 1.08
CA LYS A 264 22.57 -2.32 1.26
C LYS A 264 23.30 -1.97 -0.03
N PHE A 265 23.48 -2.95 -0.91
CA PHE A 265 24.33 -2.83 -2.10
C PHE A 265 23.59 -2.41 -3.38
N ASN A 266 22.26 -2.41 -3.43
CA ASN A 266 21.53 -2.01 -4.63
C ASN A 266 21.05 -0.56 -4.62
N ILE A 267 21.20 0.15 -3.49
CA ILE A 267 20.61 1.48 -3.32
C ILE A 267 21.30 2.52 -4.18
N ASP A 268 22.62 2.46 -4.32
CA ASP A 268 23.36 3.40 -5.16
C ASP A 268 23.05 3.16 -6.65
N ASP A 269 22.99 1.90 -7.08
CA ASP A 269 22.55 1.54 -8.42
C ASP A 269 21.14 2.03 -8.74
N LEU A 270 20.19 1.83 -7.82
CA LEU A 270 18.85 2.38 -7.95
C LEU A 270 18.89 3.91 -7.97
N HIS A 271 19.71 4.53 -7.13
CA HIS A 271 19.83 5.97 -6.98
C HIS A 271 20.28 6.68 -8.24
N ASP A 272 21.26 6.10 -8.89
CA ASP A 272 21.94 6.71 -10.02
C ASP A 272 21.30 6.30 -11.34
N ASN A 273 20.76 5.07 -11.46
CA ASN A 273 20.42 4.50 -12.77
C ASN A 273 18.93 4.17 -12.99
N LEU A 274 18.09 4.16 -11.96
CA LEU A 274 16.69 3.70 -12.11
C LEU A 274 15.86 4.60 -13.04
N CYS A 275 16.04 5.92 -12.96
CA CYS A 275 15.36 6.86 -13.85
C CYS A 275 15.67 6.58 -15.32
N ASP A 276 16.95 6.50 -15.65
CA ASP A 276 17.44 6.28 -17.01
C ASP A 276 16.98 4.93 -17.56
N LEU A 277 16.97 3.89 -16.71
CA LEU A 277 16.43 2.59 -17.08
C LEU A 277 14.94 2.70 -17.45
N LEU A 278 14.14 3.36 -16.61
CA LEU A 278 12.70 3.52 -16.85
C LEU A 278 12.42 4.34 -18.11
N GLU A 279 13.15 5.42 -18.34
CA GLU A 279 13.04 6.23 -19.56
C GLU A 279 13.40 5.42 -20.82
N THR A 280 14.34 4.48 -20.69
CA THR A 280 14.76 3.60 -21.79
C THR A 280 13.73 2.51 -22.10
N ILE A 281 13.14 1.89 -21.08
CA ILE A 281 12.25 0.74 -21.28
C ILE A 281 10.79 1.13 -21.46
N ASP A 282 10.38 2.28 -20.91
CA ASP A 282 8.98 2.72 -20.83
C ASP A 282 8.86 4.23 -21.09
N PRO A 283 9.19 4.70 -22.30
CA PRO A 283 9.09 6.12 -22.66
C PRO A 283 7.65 6.65 -22.59
N GLU A 284 6.65 5.78 -22.79
CA GLU A 284 5.22 6.09 -22.67
C GLU A 284 4.72 6.14 -21.22
N LYS A 285 5.56 5.81 -20.24
CA LYS A 285 5.24 5.85 -18.80
C LYS A 285 4.01 4.98 -18.46
N ARG A 286 3.98 3.76 -18.99
CA ARG A 286 2.96 2.74 -18.71
C ARG A 286 3.12 2.08 -17.34
N ILE A 287 4.34 2.01 -16.81
CA ILE A 287 4.62 1.60 -15.43
C ILE A 287 4.07 2.69 -14.49
N LYS A 288 3.11 2.28 -13.64
CA LYS A 288 2.33 3.13 -12.74
C LYS A 288 2.65 2.95 -11.26
N SER A 289 3.50 1.99 -10.88
CA SER A 289 4.10 1.96 -9.55
C SER A 289 5.50 1.33 -9.48
N ILE A 290 6.27 1.74 -8.47
CA ILE A 290 7.53 1.16 -8.02
C ILE A 290 7.32 0.90 -6.54
N ARG A 291 7.43 -0.36 -6.15
CA ARG A 291 7.19 -0.84 -4.80
C ARG A 291 8.52 -1.27 -4.20
N PHE A 292 8.86 -0.77 -3.02
CA PHE A 292 10.12 -1.13 -2.35
C PHE A 292 9.86 -2.01 -1.15
N SER A 293 10.30 -3.26 -1.14
CA SER A 293 10.14 -4.17 0.00
C SER A 293 11.45 -4.34 0.77
N ASN A 294 11.36 -4.91 1.96
CA ASN A 294 12.53 -5.39 2.70
C ASN A 294 12.78 -6.86 2.37
N ILE A 295 13.92 -7.37 2.84
CA ILE A 295 14.14 -8.81 2.94
C ILE A 295 13.16 -9.34 3.98
N GLU A 296 12.40 -10.37 3.62
CA GLU A 296 11.55 -11.08 4.57
C GLU A 296 12.39 -12.10 5.35
N GLU A 297 12.16 -12.18 6.66
CA GLU A 297 12.86 -13.10 7.58
C GLU A 297 12.32 -14.53 7.49
N GLU A 298 12.20 -15.06 6.27
CA GLU A 298 11.75 -16.42 5.95
C GLU A 298 12.58 -17.01 4.79
N GLY A 299 12.57 -18.34 4.64
CA GLY A 299 13.26 -19.03 3.56
C GLY A 299 14.74 -18.64 3.43
N ARG A 300 15.18 -18.32 2.21
CA ARG A 300 16.56 -17.84 1.96
C ARG A 300 16.78 -16.38 2.38
N GLY A 301 15.71 -15.63 2.59
CA GLY A 301 15.79 -14.26 3.13
C GLY A 301 16.47 -14.25 4.51
N THR A 302 16.13 -15.20 5.38
CA THR A 302 16.75 -15.36 6.71
C THR A 302 18.28 -15.52 6.65
N GLN A 303 18.79 -16.20 5.63
CA GLN A 303 20.23 -16.44 5.44
C GLN A 303 20.99 -15.20 4.93
N ASN A 304 20.27 -14.16 4.52
CA ASN A 304 20.80 -12.99 3.83
C ASN A 304 20.44 -11.67 4.52
N MET A 305 19.98 -11.72 5.78
CA MET A 305 19.64 -10.55 6.61
C MET A 305 20.80 -9.58 6.81
N GLN A 306 22.06 -10.02 6.69
CA GLN A 306 23.24 -9.14 6.71
C GLN A 306 23.20 -8.04 5.65
N TYR A 307 22.45 -8.26 4.56
CA TYR A 307 22.27 -7.31 3.47
C TYR A 307 21.05 -6.40 3.64
N GLU A 308 20.29 -6.51 4.73
CA GLU A 308 19.11 -5.67 4.97
C GLU A 308 19.48 -4.19 5.02
N LYS A 309 18.67 -3.32 4.44
CA LYS A 309 18.92 -1.88 4.39
C LYS A 309 19.11 -1.27 5.80
N ASN A 310 19.98 -0.28 5.91
CA ASN A 310 20.18 0.50 7.15
C ASN A 310 19.44 1.86 7.11
N ASN A 311 19.63 2.71 8.11
CA ASN A 311 18.97 4.02 8.19
C ASN A 311 19.49 5.04 7.16
N GLU A 312 20.78 5.00 6.80
CA GLU A 312 21.35 5.90 5.79
C GLU A 312 20.78 5.63 4.40
N ASN A 313 20.65 4.33 4.11
CA ASN A 313 19.97 3.79 2.94
C ASN A 313 18.54 4.31 2.80
N PHE A 314 17.80 4.43 3.89
CA PHE A 314 16.44 4.99 3.86
C PHE A 314 16.42 6.44 3.36
N LYS A 315 17.38 7.28 3.77
CA LYS A 315 17.48 8.67 3.28
C LYS A 315 17.73 8.74 1.77
N LYS A 316 18.60 7.86 1.24
CA LYS A 316 18.85 7.76 -0.21
C LYS A 316 17.61 7.33 -0.98
N ILE A 317 16.84 6.37 -0.45
CA ILE A 317 15.55 5.98 -1.04
C ILE A 317 14.57 7.15 -1.04
N VAL A 318 14.45 7.90 0.06
CA VAL A 318 13.60 9.11 0.10
C VAL A 318 14.06 10.16 -0.92
N TYR A 319 15.36 10.35 -1.09
CA TYR A 319 15.89 11.28 -2.10
C TYR A 319 15.61 10.79 -3.54
N LEU A 320 15.76 9.50 -3.80
CA LEU A 320 15.40 8.87 -5.07
C LEU A 320 13.95 9.16 -5.47
N GLN A 321 13.04 9.07 -4.50
CA GLN A 321 11.64 9.40 -4.70
C GLN A 321 11.48 10.84 -5.19
N ARG A 322 12.30 11.79 -4.71
CA ARG A 322 12.28 13.18 -5.17
C ARG A 322 12.84 13.35 -6.59
N LYS A 323 13.90 12.64 -6.98
CA LYS A 323 14.47 12.70 -8.34
C LYS A 323 13.48 12.20 -9.41
N ILE A 324 12.82 11.06 -9.16
CA ILE A 324 11.82 10.51 -10.09
C ILE A 324 10.60 11.45 -10.23
N ASN A 325 10.37 12.35 -9.27
CA ASN A 325 9.33 13.38 -9.32
C ASN A 325 9.69 14.61 -10.20
N PHE A 326 10.98 14.90 -10.43
CA PHE A 326 11.41 16.17 -11.03
C PHE A 326 11.41 16.18 -12.58
N SER A 327 11.27 15.03 -13.25
CA SER A 327 11.27 14.91 -14.73
C SER A 327 9.93 15.29 -15.41
N GLY A 328 9.17 16.20 -14.80
CA GLY A 328 8.16 17.01 -15.49
C GLY A 328 6.79 16.39 -15.80
N ARG A 329 6.50 15.09 -15.57
CA ARG A 329 5.12 14.54 -15.64
C ARG A 329 4.89 13.31 -14.75
N ARG A 330 3.89 13.45 -13.84
CA ARG A 330 2.89 12.49 -13.30
C ARG A 330 3.15 10.97 -13.40
N ILE A 331 4.32 10.49 -13.03
CA ILE A 331 4.45 9.07 -12.63
C ILE A 331 3.93 8.93 -11.19
N TRP A 332 4.10 9.93 -10.33
CA TRP A 332 3.99 9.78 -8.87
C TRP A 332 2.65 10.03 -8.18
N GLU A 333 1.56 10.39 -8.86
CA GLU A 333 0.25 10.62 -8.20
C GLU A 333 -0.30 9.36 -7.48
N ARG A 334 0.24 8.17 -7.80
CA ARG A 334 -0.06 6.87 -7.16
C ARG A 334 1.07 6.27 -6.31
N TYR A 335 2.28 6.82 -6.35
CA TYR A 335 3.49 6.17 -5.83
C TYR A 335 3.86 6.56 -4.39
N GLN A 336 3.47 7.76 -3.95
CA GLN A 336 3.58 8.13 -2.53
C GLN A 336 2.77 7.17 -1.65
N GLU A 337 1.64 6.66 -2.16
CA GLU A 337 0.91 5.58 -1.49
C GLU A 337 1.78 4.33 -1.30
N GLN A 338 2.67 3.94 -2.23
CA GLN A 338 3.19 2.57 -2.29
C GLN A 338 4.52 2.29 -1.59
N VAL A 339 5.42 3.27 -1.47
CA VAL A 339 6.63 3.06 -0.65
C VAL A 339 6.29 3.09 0.85
N LEU A 340 5.17 3.75 1.18
CA LEU A 340 4.48 3.63 2.46
C LEU A 340 3.66 2.33 2.56
N ARG A 341 3.08 1.82 1.45
CA ARG A 341 2.35 0.51 1.39
C ARG A 341 3.18 -0.65 1.89
N ASN A 342 4.48 -0.68 1.62
CA ASN A 342 5.31 -1.83 1.97
C ASN A 342 5.73 -1.87 3.45
N HIS A 343 5.30 -0.91 4.27
CA HIS A 343 5.27 -1.07 5.73
C HIS A 343 3.86 -0.97 6.32
N PHE A 344 2.86 -0.47 5.60
CA PHE A 344 1.52 -0.23 6.14
C PHE A 344 0.43 -0.43 5.10
N CYS A 345 -0.63 -1.12 5.51
CA CYS A 345 -1.85 -1.35 4.74
C CYS A 345 -2.67 -0.06 4.55
N PHE A 346 -2.18 0.87 3.72
CA PHE A 346 -2.90 2.06 3.27
C PHE A 346 -3.13 1.94 1.77
N ASN A 347 -4.39 1.79 1.36
CA ASN A 347 -4.71 1.89 -0.05
C ASN A 347 -6.10 2.49 -0.29
N LYS A 348 -6.10 3.43 -1.25
CA LYS A 348 -7.21 4.13 -1.92
C LYS A 348 -7.75 5.41 -1.26
N GLY A 349 -7.51 6.52 -1.96
CA GLY A 349 -8.12 7.82 -1.75
C GLY A 349 -9.63 7.77 -1.51
N PHE A 350 -10.11 8.76 -0.75
CA PHE A 350 -11.49 8.92 -0.27
C PHE A 350 -12.01 7.82 0.69
N GLN A 351 -11.44 6.61 0.68
CA GLN A 351 -11.67 5.55 1.67
C GLN A 351 -10.66 5.60 2.83
N ARG A 352 -10.22 6.81 3.23
CA ARG A 352 -9.35 7.06 4.38
C ARG A 352 -9.94 6.67 5.74
N ARG A 353 -11.11 6.01 5.76
CA ARG A 353 -11.81 5.59 6.97
C ARG A 353 -11.70 4.10 7.17
N VAL A 354 -10.71 3.77 7.99
CA VAL A 354 -10.72 2.62 8.91
C VAL A 354 -10.64 1.26 8.22
N SER A 355 -9.46 0.97 7.64
CA SER A 355 -9.03 -0.42 7.63
C SER A 355 -8.66 -0.83 9.05
N LYS A 356 -9.46 -1.71 9.66
CA LYS A 356 -9.20 -2.23 11.01
C LYS A 356 -8.07 -3.25 11.04
N THR A 357 -7.64 -3.77 9.89
CA THR A 357 -6.63 -4.84 9.80
C THR A 357 -5.61 -4.53 8.71
N CYS A 358 -4.42 -5.11 8.82
CA CYS A 358 -3.46 -5.07 7.72
C CYS A 358 -3.74 -6.18 6.69
N SER A 359 -4.98 -6.29 6.20
CA SER A 359 -5.52 -7.38 5.38
C SER A 359 -5.52 -8.79 6.01
N PHE A 360 -4.92 -8.96 7.19
CA PHE A 360 -4.96 -10.20 7.97
C PHE A 360 -6.41 -10.58 8.27
N GLY A 361 -6.81 -11.77 7.83
CA GLY A 361 -8.20 -12.24 7.90
C GLY A 361 -9.15 -11.60 6.88
N GLN A 362 -8.73 -10.63 6.06
CA GLN A 362 -9.50 -10.09 4.93
C GLN A 362 -9.12 -10.77 3.61
N THR A 363 -7.83 -11.03 3.40
CA THR A 363 -7.32 -11.80 2.27
C THR A 363 -6.73 -13.10 2.80
N LEU A 364 -7.23 -14.23 2.30
CA LEU A 364 -6.63 -15.54 2.59
C LEU A 364 -5.55 -15.86 1.57
N ALA A 365 -4.63 -16.74 1.94
CA ALA A 365 -3.72 -17.36 1.00
C ALA A 365 -3.99 -18.86 0.86
N LEU A 366 -3.94 -19.36 -0.37
CA LEU A 366 -3.93 -20.77 -0.73
C LEU A 366 -2.50 -21.14 -1.13
N ASP A 367 -1.93 -22.16 -0.50
CA ASP A 367 -0.66 -22.74 -0.92
C ASP A 367 -0.83 -23.86 -1.95
N SER A 368 0.24 -24.20 -2.67
CA SER A 368 0.20 -25.18 -3.77
C SER A 368 -0.09 -26.61 -3.32
N ASN A 369 -0.12 -26.88 -2.02
CA ASN A 369 -0.55 -28.16 -1.41
C ASN A 369 -2.01 -28.12 -0.89
N GLY A 370 -2.72 -27.00 -1.01
CA GLY A 370 -4.09 -26.83 -0.53
C GLY A 370 -4.22 -26.19 0.85
N ASP A 371 -3.11 -25.87 1.53
CA ASP A 371 -3.15 -25.21 2.84
C ASP A 371 -3.67 -23.77 2.74
N ILE A 372 -4.43 -23.35 3.75
CA ILE A 372 -5.05 -22.03 3.84
C ILE A 372 -4.42 -21.22 4.98
N TYR A 373 -4.11 -19.95 4.71
CA TYR A 373 -3.50 -19.05 5.68
C TYR A 373 -4.28 -17.72 5.76
N PRO A 374 -4.26 -17.03 6.92
CA PRO A 374 -4.98 -15.77 7.11
C PRO A 374 -4.23 -14.54 6.55
N CYS A 375 -3.10 -14.76 5.89
CA CYS A 375 -2.21 -13.74 5.35
C CYS A 375 -1.49 -14.28 4.11
N ALA A 376 -1.13 -13.39 3.17
CA ALA A 376 -0.26 -13.73 2.04
C ALA A 376 1.14 -14.17 2.47
N ILE A 377 1.66 -13.69 3.61
CA ILE A 377 2.94 -14.15 4.15
C ILE A 377 2.69 -15.49 4.84
N LYS A 378 3.01 -16.59 4.15
CA LYS A 378 2.88 -17.95 4.67
C LYS A 378 3.91 -18.17 5.77
N LYS A 379 3.44 -18.58 6.94
CA LYS A 379 4.28 -19.17 7.99
C LYS A 379 3.64 -20.46 8.48
N SER A 380 4.44 -21.49 8.72
CA SER A 380 3.91 -22.80 9.12
C SER A 380 3.08 -22.73 10.40
N ASP A 381 3.45 -21.82 11.32
CA ASP A 381 2.79 -21.63 12.60
C ASP A 381 1.43 -20.90 12.51
N ILE A 382 1.03 -20.37 11.34
CA ILE A 382 -0.24 -19.67 11.12
C ILE A 382 -1.21 -20.42 10.18
N ASN A 383 -0.92 -21.68 9.83
CA ASN A 383 -1.79 -22.50 8.98
C ASN A 383 -3.18 -22.66 9.62
N MET A 384 -4.24 -22.36 8.87
CA MET A 384 -5.63 -22.50 9.33
C MET A 384 -6.14 -23.94 9.16
N GLY A 385 -5.65 -24.66 8.15
CA GLY A 385 -6.08 -25.99 7.73
C GLY A 385 -5.91 -26.19 6.23
N ASN A 386 -6.20 -27.40 5.75
CA ASN A 386 -6.11 -27.74 4.33
C ASN A 386 -7.49 -27.75 3.68
N PHE A 387 -7.66 -27.10 2.53
CA PHE A 387 -8.94 -27.00 1.83
C PHE A 387 -9.55 -28.36 1.45
N PHE A 388 -8.74 -29.39 1.26
CA PHE A 388 -9.20 -30.74 0.90
C PHE A 388 -9.49 -31.62 2.11
N ASP A 389 -9.30 -31.11 3.34
CA ASP A 389 -9.87 -31.72 4.54
C ASP A 389 -11.36 -31.35 4.65
N GLU A 390 -12.24 -32.35 4.58
CA GLU A 390 -13.69 -32.15 4.59
C GLU A 390 -14.19 -31.43 5.86
N SER A 391 -13.57 -31.71 7.01
CA SER A 391 -13.97 -31.11 8.28
C SER A 391 -13.60 -29.62 8.32
N PHE A 392 -12.42 -29.27 7.81
CA PHE A 392 -11.97 -27.89 7.71
C PHE A 392 -12.77 -27.11 6.67
N GLN A 393 -12.94 -27.66 5.47
CA GLN A 393 -13.67 -27.02 4.37
C GLN A 393 -15.10 -26.64 4.80
N LYS A 394 -15.79 -27.51 5.53
CA LYS A 394 -17.15 -27.25 6.05
C LYS A 394 -17.20 -26.07 7.02
N GLY A 395 -16.15 -25.85 7.80
CA GLY A 395 -16.05 -24.76 8.78
C GLY A 395 -15.25 -23.53 8.32
N LEU A 396 -14.77 -23.52 7.07
CA LEU A 396 -13.80 -22.55 6.58
C LEU A 396 -14.33 -21.11 6.60
N LEU A 397 -15.58 -20.88 6.18
CA LEU A 397 -16.15 -19.53 6.16
C LEU A 397 -16.29 -18.93 7.56
N GLU A 398 -16.75 -19.72 8.53
CA GLU A 398 -16.86 -19.29 9.93
C GLU A 398 -15.47 -19.05 10.56
N THR A 399 -14.52 -19.93 10.25
CA THR A 399 -13.12 -19.76 10.67
C THR A 399 -12.54 -18.46 10.11
N TRP A 400 -12.73 -18.20 8.82
CA TRP A 400 -12.28 -16.98 8.16
C TRP A 400 -12.89 -15.73 8.81
N LYS A 401 -14.21 -15.72 9.01
CA LYS A 401 -14.94 -14.63 9.68
C LYS A 401 -14.40 -14.36 11.08
N LYS A 402 -14.12 -15.42 11.86
CA LYS A 402 -13.50 -15.33 13.18
C LYS A 402 -12.12 -14.68 13.11
N TYR A 403 -11.26 -15.13 12.20
CA TYR A 403 -9.92 -14.54 12.00
C TYR A 403 -9.99 -13.06 11.65
N PHE A 404 -10.94 -12.63 10.82
CA PHE A 404 -11.13 -11.22 10.50
C PHE A 404 -11.44 -10.37 11.75
N TYR A 405 -12.49 -10.74 12.50
CA TYR A 405 -12.98 -9.94 13.62
C TYR A 405 -12.02 -9.92 14.81
N ASP A 406 -11.38 -11.06 15.11
CA ASP A 406 -10.50 -11.22 16.28
C ASP A 406 -9.19 -10.43 16.18
N HIS A 407 -8.80 -10.00 14.98
CA HIS A 407 -7.49 -9.36 14.72
C HIS A 407 -7.59 -7.91 14.26
N THR A 408 -8.79 -7.32 14.37
CA THR A 408 -9.03 -5.88 14.18
C THR A 408 -8.26 -5.06 15.21
N VAL A 409 -7.92 -3.81 14.86
CA VAL A 409 -7.22 -2.89 15.77
C VAL A 409 -7.99 -2.65 17.08
N ASP A 410 -9.31 -2.77 17.04
CA ASP A 410 -10.17 -2.64 18.23
C ASP A 410 -10.05 -3.83 19.20
N LYS A 411 -9.41 -4.93 18.78
CA LYS A 411 -9.12 -6.11 19.61
C LYS A 411 -7.66 -6.19 20.05
N MET A 412 -6.85 -5.19 19.70
CA MET A 412 -5.43 -5.14 20.03
C MET A 412 -5.23 -4.55 21.43
N GLU A 413 -4.45 -5.22 22.27
CA GLU A 413 -4.09 -4.72 23.59
C GLU A 413 -3.37 -3.37 23.49
N LYS A 414 -3.75 -2.40 24.34
CA LYS A 414 -3.31 -0.99 24.37
C LYS A 414 -3.69 -0.17 23.14
N CYS A 415 -3.71 -0.76 21.94
CA CYS A 415 -3.96 -0.06 20.69
C CYS A 415 -5.46 0.20 20.46
N SER A 416 -6.35 -0.59 21.06
CA SER A 416 -7.80 -0.38 21.03
C SER A 416 -8.21 1.03 21.48
N ASP A 417 -7.44 1.60 22.41
CA ASP A 417 -7.67 2.91 23.02
C ASP A 417 -6.70 4.00 22.53
N CYS A 418 -5.79 3.65 21.62
CA CYS A 418 -4.84 4.60 21.03
C CYS A 418 -5.57 5.57 20.08
N ASP A 419 -5.19 6.85 20.13
CA ASP A 419 -5.77 7.92 19.33
C ASP A 419 -5.38 7.87 17.84
N ILE A 420 -4.23 7.29 17.53
CA ILE A 420 -3.77 7.05 16.15
C ILE A 420 -4.04 5.62 15.66
N LYS A 421 -4.91 4.84 16.34
CA LYS A 421 -5.07 3.40 16.06
C LYS A 421 -5.46 3.07 14.62
N HIS A 422 -6.27 3.90 13.96
CA HIS A 422 -6.70 3.68 12.58
C HIS A 422 -5.68 4.14 11.54
N TYR A 423 -4.63 4.83 11.98
CA TYR A 423 -3.49 5.22 11.15
C TYR A 423 -2.31 4.24 11.34
N CYS A 424 -2.01 3.88 12.58
CA CYS A 424 -0.96 2.92 12.88
C CYS A 424 -1.39 1.46 12.62
N CYS A 425 -2.69 1.18 12.76
CA CYS A 425 -3.31 -0.15 12.67
C CYS A 425 -2.67 -1.22 13.58
N ALA A 426 -1.89 -0.85 14.60
CA ALA A 426 -1.13 -1.76 15.48
C ALA A 426 -0.12 -2.70 14.75
N GLY A 427 0.35 -2.29 13.58
CA GLY A 427 1.40 -2.99 12.83
C GLY A 427 1.00 -4.36 12.25
N CYS A 428 2.01 -5.15 11.86
CA CYS A 428 1.83 -6.45 11.23
C CYS A 428 1.53 -7.54 12.28
N ARG A 429 0.41 -8.26 12.14
CA ARG A 429 0.00 -9.33 13.08
C ARG A 429 1.02 -10.46 13.14
N ILE A 430 1.65 -10.76 12.01
CA ILE A 430 2.71 -11.78 11.93
C ILE A 430 3.95 -11.36 12.71
N LYS A 431 4.36 -10.09 12.58
CA LYS A 431 5.49 -9.56 13.35
C LYS A 431 5.17 -9.47 14.84
N ASN A 432 3.95 -9.05 15.19
CA ASN A 432 3.47 -9.03 16.57
C ASN A 432 3.61 -10.42 17.19
N ARG A 433 3.03 -11.45 16.58
CA ARG A 433 3.14 -12.82 17.09
C ARG A 433 4.58 -13.30 17.20
N LYS A 434 5.43 -13.00 16.21
CA LYS A 434 6.85 -13.39 16.26
C LYS A 434 7.59 -12.77 17.45
N ILE A 435 7.29 -11.52 17.79
CA ILE A 435 8.00 -10.76 18.83
C ILE A 435 7.39 -11.00 20.22
N THR A 436 6.06 -11.02 20.33
CA THR A 436 5.34 -11.04 21.61
C THR A 436 4.71 -12.39 21.94
N GLY A 437 4.69 -13.33 20.99
CA GLY A 437 3.94 -14.58 21.10
C GLY A 437 2.45 -14.47 20.75
N HIS A 438 1.92 -13.25 20.57
CA HIS A 438 0.49 -13.00 20.37
C HIS A 438 0.22 -12.10 19.16
N TYR A 439 -0.81 -12.41 18.36
CA TYR A 439 -1.21 -11.55 17.23
C TYR A 439 -1.70 -10.18 17.69
N ASN A 440 -2.39 -10.16 18.84
CA ASN A 440 -3.13 -9.01 19.34
C ASN A 440 -2.34 -8.12 20.31
N VAL A 441 -1.02 -8.34 20.42
CA VAL A 441 -0.12 -7.55 21.27
C VAL A 441 0.96 -6.95 20.37
N ALA A 442 0.89 -5.64 20.16
CA ALA A 442 1.89 -4.90 19.39
C ALA A 442 3.11 -4.56 20.26
N PRO A 443 4.35 -4.72 19.75
CA PRO A 443 5.56 -4.28 20.44
C PRO A 443 5.72 -2.75 20.30
N CYS A 444 4.83 -2.01 20.94
CA CYS A 444 4.74 -0.54 20.87
C CYS A 444 5.18 0.10 22.20
N ASP A 445 5.99 1.14 22.10
CA ASP A 445 6.40 2.03 23.19
C ASP A 445 6.23 3.50 22.79
N GLU A 446 6.52 4.44 23.70
CA GLU A 446 6.39 5.88 23.45
C GLU A 446 7.34 6.36 22.34
N ALA A 447 8.53 5.78 22.24
CA ALA A 447 9.49 6.11 21.19
C ALA A 447 8.97 5.71 19.81
N PHE A 448 8.33 4.54 19.71
CA PHE A 448 7.67 4.07 18.50
C PHE A 448 6.46 4.94 18.16
N LYS A 449 5.62 5.28 19.14
CA LYS A 449 4.47 6.18 18.92
C LYS A 449 4.92 7.53 18.37
N THR A 450 5.98 8.11 18.94
CA THR A 450 6.57 9.38 18.48
C THR A 450 7.04 9.27 17.02
N LYS A 451 7.78 8.21 16.68
CA LYS A 451 8.20 7.95 15.29
C LYS A 451 7.02 7.77 14.34
N MET A 452 5.92 7.16 14.80
CA MET A 452 4.72 7.00 14.01
C MET A 452 4.03 8.34 13.74
N LEU A 453 3.95 9.22 14.74
CA LEU A 453 3.41 10.57 14.60
C LEU A 453 4.22 11.39 13.58
N GLU A 454 5.55 11.39 13.71
CA GLU A 454 6.45 12.02 12.72
C GLU A 454 6.21 11.52 11.30
N LYS A 455 6.00 10.20 11.18
CA LYS A 455 5.70 9.58 9.90
C LYS A 455 4.34 10.01 9.36
N ILE A 456 3.28 10.00 10.19
CA ILE A 456 1.95 10.47 9.79
C ILE A 456 2.01 11.92 9.31
N ALA A 457 2.74 12.80 10.02
CA ALA A 457 2.94 14.18 9.60
C ALA A 457 3.63 14.27 8.23
N HIS A 458 4.74 13.54 8.04
CA HIS A 458 5.42 13.50 6.76
C HIS A 458 4.50 13.01 5.62
N ASP A 459 3.73 11.95 5.86
CA ASP A 459 2.82 11.35 4.88
C ASP A 459 1.66 12.29 4.52
N LEU A 460 1.19 13.09 5.49
CA LEU A 460 0.20 14.14 5.26
C LEU A 460 0.76 15.25 4.35
N ILE A 461 1.96 15.79 4.60
CA ILE A 461 2.60 16.80 3.73
C ILE A 461 2.68 16.30 2.28
N VAL A 462 3.22 15.10 2.14
CA VAL A 462 3.38 14.35 0.90
C VAL A 462 2.04 14.28 0.17
N ASN A 463 0.98 13.85 0.84
CA ASN A 463 -0.36 13.80 0.27
C ASN A 463 -0.94 15.17 -0.10
N TYR A 464 -0.87 16.20 0.75
CA TYR A 464 -1.43 17.52 0.44
C TYR A 464 -0.63 18.27 -0.63
N SER A 465 0.67 18.03 -0.75
CA SER A 465 1.49 18.51 -1.87
C SER A 465 1.01 17.94 -3.22
N ASN A 466 0.28 16.81 -3.22
CA ASN A 466 -0.36 16.25 -4.41
C ASN A 466 -1.82 16.69 -4.58
N THR A 467 -2.58 16.78 -3.48
CA THR A 467 -3.94 17.38 -3.46
C THR A 467 -3.91 18.89 -3.75
N SER A 468 -2.71 19.45 -3.79
CA SER A 468 -2.38 20.77 -4.28
C SER A 468 -2.95 21.07 -5.67
N ARG A 469 -3.47 20.14 -6.48
CA ARG A 469 -4.28 20.56 -7.64
C ARG A 469 -5.69 21.07 -7.30
N GLN A 470 -6.25 20.68 -6.18
CA GLN A 470 -7.48 21.30 -5.64
C GLN A 470 -7.16 22.54 -4.83
N ILE A 471 -6.03 22.54 -4.09
CA ILE A 471 -5.61 23.69 -3.27
C ILE A 471 -4.90 24.78 -4.10
N LEU A 472 -3.96 24.46 -4.99
CA LEU A 472 -3.30 25.41 -5.92
C LEU A 472 -4.23 25.90 -7.04
N LYS A 473 -5.29 25.15 -7.42
CA LYS A 473 -6.33 25.74 -8.29
C LYS A 473 -6.97 26.95 -7.62
N LEU A 474 -7.07 26.95 -6.28
CA LEU A 474 -7.54 28.11 -5.51
C LEU A 474 -6.49 29.21 -5.48
N GLU A 475 -5.21 28.86 -5.30
CA GLU A 475 -4.10 29.85 -5.37
C GLU A 475 -3.97 30.52 -6.75
N SER A 476 -4.36 29.86 -7.85
CA SER A 476 -4.29 30.41 -9.22
C SER A 476 -5.50 31.26 -9.66
N THR A 477 -6.53 31.35 -8.82
CA THR A 477 -7.71 32.23 -9.07
C THR A 477 -7.63 33.55 -8.33
N LEU A 478 -6.53 33.77 -7.61
CA LEU A 478 -6.06 35.03 -7.04
C LEU A 478 -4.97 35.60 -7.96
#